data_AF-A0A433P719-F1
#
_entry.id   AF-A0A433P719-F1
#
_cell.length_a   1.000
_cell.length_b   1.000
_cell.length_c   1.000
_cell.angle_alpha   90.00
_cell.angle_beta   90.00
_cell.angle_gamma   90.00
#
_symmetry.space_group_name_H-M   'P 1'
#
loop_
_entity.id
_entity.type
_entity.pdbx_description
1 polymer ?
#
loop_
_entity_poly.entity_id
_entity_poly.type
_entity_poly.pdbx_seq_one_letter_code
_entity_poly.pdbx_strand_id
1 'polypeptide(L)'
;MVSSWNIAEKDALLKFAPKYFEYMGKSVESPSVLAKIFGFYTIKMKDLRQKHAAMRMDILVMEQLFFAQKITRKFDLKGIQDRHVKETKVSRDDTTLWDGDWVEGVSFFLMWFFSLLGRFKTLLLIYSHSKRIIRESIHNDTQFLADANIMDYSLLVGVDDERKELIVGIV
;
A
#
# COMPACT_ATOMS: atom_id res chain seq x y z
N MET A 1 5.76 -3.48 9.59
CA MET A 1 6.68 -3.92 8.53
C MET A 1 8.07 -3.32 8.75
N VAL A 2 9.12 -4.01 8.31
CA VAL A 2 10.51 -3.56 8.38
C VAL A 2 11.11 -3.66 6.99
N SER A 3 11.67 -2.55 6.47
CA SER A 3 12.33 -2.51 5.16
C SER A 3 13.72 -1.91 5.27
N SER A 4 14.69 -2.47 4.52
CA SER A 4 16.06 -1.96 4.41
C SER A 4 16.14 -0.89 3.33
N TRP A 5 16.76 0.25 3.65
CA TRP A 5 16.81 1.43 2.78
C TRP A 5 18.25 1.82 2.40
N ASN A 6 18.43 2.37 1.21
CA ASN A 6 19.70 2.89 0.73
C ASN A 6 19.96 4.35 1.17
N ILE A 7 21.14 4.89 0.86
CA ILE A 7 21.57 6.23 1.29
C ILE A 7 20.70 7.34 0.68
N ALA A 8 20.30 7.20 -0.59
CA ALA A 8 19.48 8.20 -1.27
C ALA A 8 18.05 8.23 -0.72
N GLU A 9 17.47 7.06 -0.49
CA GLU A 9 16.13 6.94 0.08
C GLU A 9 16.08 7.48 1.52
N LYS A 10 17.16 7.27 2.29
CA LYS A 10 17.32 7.88 3.63
C LYS A 10 17.34 9.40 3.57
N ASP A 11 18.11 10.00 2.66
CA ASP A 11 18.18 11.46 2.52
C ASP A 11 16.83 12.04 2.09
N ALA A 12 16.15 11.38 1.15
CA ALA A 12 14.79 11.73 0.75
C ALA A 12 13.81 11.66 1.93
N LEU A 13 13.84 10.59 2.72
CA LEU A 13 13.01 10.44 3.91
C LEU A 13 13.28 11.55 4.93
N LEU A 14 14.54 11.89 5.20
CA LEU A 14 14.88 12.94 6.17
C LEU A 14 14.39 14.32 5.74
N LYS A 15 14.37 14.60 4.43
CA LYS A 15 13.79 15.84 3.87
C LYS A 15 12.26 15.83 3.92
N PHE A 16 11.64 14.67 3.74
CA PHE A 16 10.19 14.50 3.76
C PHE A 16 9.60 14.46 5.18
N ALA A 17 10.32 13.88 6.15
CA ALA A 17 9.84 13.57 7.49
C ALA A 17 9.21 14.76 8.23
N PRO A 18 9.77 16.00 8.21
CA PRO A 18 9.12 17.13 8.87
C PRO A 18 7.71 17.40 8.33
N LYS A 19 7.55 17.39 7.00
CA LYS A 19 6.25 17.58 6.35
C LYS A 19 5.29 16.45 6.68
N TYR A 20 5.79 15.21 6.70
CA TYR A 20 5.01 14.03 7.05
C TYR A 20 4.46 14.13 8.48
N PHE A 21 5.29 14.43 9.47
CA PHE A 21 4.83 14.51 10.86
C PHE A 21 3.89 15.70 11.09
N GLU A 22 4.08 16.82 10.39
CA GLU A 22 3.13 17.94 10.41
C GLU A 22 1.77 17.52 9.83
N TYR A 23 1.77 16.83 8.68
CA TYR A 23 0.57 16.31 8.05
C TYR A 23 -0.17 15.30 8.95
N MET A 24 0.56 14.32 9.49
CA MET A 24 -0.01 13.31 10.40
C MET A 24 -0.50 13.92 11.70
N GLY A 25 0.10 15.02 12.18
CA GLY A 25 -0.42 15.78 13.33
C GLY A 25 -1.82 16.36 13.09
N LYS A 26 -2.16 16.69 11.83
CA LYS A 26 -3.48 17.18 11.42
C LYS A 26 -4.49 16.06 11.14
N SER A 27 -4.04 14.80 11.08
CA SER A 27 -4.91 13.65 10.75
C SER A 27 -6.01 13.36 11.78
N VAL A 28 -5.94 13.98 12.96
CA VAL A 28 -7.03 13.93 13.96
C VAL A 28 -8.29 14.64 13.44
N GLU A 29 -8.12 15.69 12.65
CA GLU A 29 -9.21 16.52 12.11
C GLU A 29 -9.56 16.14 10.66
N SER A 30 -8.64 15.50 9.93
CA SER A 30 -8.80 15.11 8.53
C SER A 30 -8.42 13.64 8.33
N PRO A 31 -9.30 12.81 7.72
CA PRO A 31 -9.02 11.39 7.60
C PRO A 31 -7.87 11.15 6.61
N SER A 32 -7.07 10.12 6.88
CA SER A 32 -5.90 9.71 6.08
C SER A 32 -5.82 8.17 6.04
N VAL A 33 -5.38 7.63 4.91
CA VAL A 33 -5.07 6.22 4.68
C VAL A 33 -3.58 5.99 4.40
N LEU A 34 -2.73 7.01 4.57
CA LEU A 34 -1.29 6.89 4.42
C LEU A 34 -0.70 5.96 5.49
N ALA A 35 0.14 5.02 5.09
CA ALA A 35 0.76 4.08 6.01
C ALA A 35 1.61 4.81 7.08
N LYS A 36 1.41 4.43 8.35
CA LYS A 36 2.00 5.15 9.47
C LYS A 36 3.46 4.76 9.67
N ILE A 37 4.37 5.72 9.63
CA ILE A 37 5.79 5.53 9.92
C ILE A 37 5.98 5.65 11.42
N PHE A 38 6.48 4.59 12.05
CA PHE A 38 6.76 4.56 13.48
C PHE A 38 8.19 5.00 13.80
N GLY A 39 9.12 4.85 12.86
CA GLY A 39 10.46 5.37 13.04
C GLY A 39 11.46 4.87 12.01
N PHE A 40 12.61 5.54 11.99
CA PHE A 40 13.75 5.18 11.17
C PHE A 40 14.98 4.97 12.05
N TYR A 41 15.65 3.83 11.88
CA TYR A 41 16.72 3.38 12.76
C TYR A 41 17.96 3.00 11.95
N THR A 42 19.13 3.39 12.43
CA THR A 42 20.41 2.89 11.90
C THR A 42 21.00 1.88 12.88
N ILE A 43 21.05 0.60 12.50
CA ILE A 43 21.73 -0.44 13.26
C ILE A 43 23.19 -0.51 12.81
N LYS A 44 24.13 -0.48 13.75
CA LYS A 44 25.57 -0.64 13.50
C LYS A 44 26.10 -1.79 14.36
N MET A 45 26.56 -2.86 13.72
CA MET A 45 27.24 -3.96 14.39
C MET A 45 28.74 -3.82 14.17
N LYS A 46 29.50 -3.83 15.26
CA LYS A 46 30.97 -3.84 15.23
C LYS A 46 31.43 -5.26 15.51
N ASP A 47 32.35 -5.77 14.71
CA ASP A 47 33.06 -7.00 15.08
C ASP A 47 34.05 -6.67 16.18
N LEU A 48 34.05 -7.43 17.27
CA LEU A 48 34.98 -7.24 18.37
C LEU A 48 36.43 -7.57 17.96
N ARG A 49 36.62 -8.33 16.87
CA ARG A 49 37.94 -8.73 16.35
C ARG A 49 38.50 -7.78 15.28
N GLN A 50 37.67 -6.97 14.62
CA GLN A 50 38.10 -6.01 13.60
C GLN A 50 37.66 -4.59 13.99
N LYS A 51 38.57 -3.61 13.96
CA LYS A 51 38.30 -2.19 14.34
C LYS A 51 37.21 -1.49 13.48
N HIS A 52 36.65 -2.14 12.47
CA HIS A 52 35.65 -1.58 11.56
C HIS A 52 34.25 -2.15 11.82
N ALA A 53 33.22 -1.37 11.52
CA ALA A 53 31.84 -1.85 11.61
C ALA A 53 31.62 -2.99 10.61
N ALA A 54 31.28 -4.18 11.09
CA ALA A 54 31.03 -5.35 10.26
C ALA A 54 29.72 -5.25 9.48
N MET A 55 28.75 -4.48 10.00
CA MET A 55 27.48 -4.25 9.34
C MET A 55 26.88 -2.90 9.74
N ARG A 56 26.34 -2.19 8.76
CA ARG A 56 25.48 -1.01 8.97
C ARG A 56 24.21 -1.20 8.15
N MET A 57 23.05 -1.09 8.81
CA MET A 57 21.75 -1.24 8.19
C MET A 57 20.86 -0.06 8.58
N ASP A 58 20.20 0.52 7.59
CA ASP A 58 19.22 1.59 7.76
C ASP A 58 17.82 0.97 7.57
N ILE A 59 16.95 1.15 8.56
CA ILE A 59 15.67 0.46 8.68
C ILE A 59 14.54 1.47 8.86
N LEU A 60 13.50 1.35 8.04
CA LEU A 60 12.22 1.99 8.27
C LEU A 60 11.24 1.01 8.93
N VAL A 61 10.59 1.46 10.00
CA VAL A 61 9.51 0.73 10.68
C VAL A 61 8.20 1.46 10.40
N MET A 62 7.24 0.75 9.83
CA MET A 62 5.93 1.30 9.47
C MET A 62 4.80 0.32 9.77
N GLU A 63 3.57 0.82 9.74
CA GLU A 63 2.32 0.07 9.87
C GLU A 63 2.28 -1.11 8.90
N GLN A 64 1.77 -2.25 9.39
CA GLN A 64 1.46 -3.39 8.55
C GLN A 64 -0.05 -3.41 8.30
N LEU A 65 -0.49 -2.94 7.13
CA LEU A 65 -1.90 -2.74 6.81
C LEU A 65 -2.79 -3.98 7.05
N PHE A 66 -2.29 -5.17 6.72
CA PHE A 66 -3.04 -6.42 6.84
C PHE A 66 -2.73 -7.24 8.09
N PHE A 67 -2.15 -6.62 9.12
CA PHE A 67 -1.82 -7.35 10.35
C PHE A 67 -3.08 -7.93 11.00
N ALA A 68 -3.03 -9.23 11.31
CA ALA A 68 -4.14 -10.00 11.89
C ALA A 68 -5.45 -9.98 11.05
N GLN A 69 -5.37 -9.68 9.76
CA GLN A 69 -6.50 -9.71 8.83
C GLN A 69 -6.41 -10.93 7.91
N LYS A 70 -7.56 -11.55 7.59
CA LYS A 70 -7.63 -12.65 6.63
C LYS A 70 -7.98 -12.10 5.25
N ILE A 71 -6.95 -11.76 4.48
CA ILE A 71 -7.12 -11.18 3.15
C ILE A 71 -7.33 -12.29 2.12
N THR A 72 -8.54 -12.36 1.55
CA THR A 72 -8.89 -13.30 0.48
C THR A 72 -8.46 -12.80 -0.89
N ARG A 73 -8.44 -11.47 -1.08
CA ARG A 73 -8.00 -10.84 -2.33
C ARG A 73 -7.17 -9.60 -2.02
N LYS A 74 -6.01 -9.48 -2.66
CA LYS A 74 -5.05 -8.41 -2.42
C LYS A 74 -4.72 -7.70 -3.72
N PHE A 75 -4.75 -6.38 -3.71
CA PHE A 75 -4.48 -5.55 -4.87
C PHE A 75 -3.49 -4.44 -4.54
N ASP A 76 -2.55 -4.20 -5.44
CA ASP A 76 -1.71 -3.01 -5.49
C ASP A 76 -2.20 -2.18 -6.67
N LEU A 77 -2.73 -0.98 -6.43
CA LEU A 77 -3.33 -0.14 -7.46
C LEU A 77 -2.52 1.15 -7.63
N LYS A 78 -2.09 1.45 -8.85
CA LYS A 78 -1.36 2.69 -9.20
C LYS A 78 -2.14 3.59 -10.15
N GLY A 79 -3.32 3.17 -10.59
CA GLY A 79 -4.12 3.84 -11.61
C GLY A 79 -3.65 3.55 -13.04
N ILE A 80 -2.77 2.57 -13.23
CA ILE A 80 -2.21 2.20 -14.55
C ILE A 80 -2.96 0.98 -15.07
N GLN A 81 -3.99 1.19 -15.89
CA GLN A 81 -4.94 0.13 -16.29
C GLN A 81 -4.29 -1.07 -16.98
N ASP A 82 -3.26 -0.88 -17.80
CA ASP A 82 -2.59 -1.95 -18.56
C ASP A 82 -1.61 -2.79 -17.72
N ARG A 83 -1.57 -2.58 -16.39
CA ARG A 83 -0.65 -3.27 -15.48
C ARG A 83 -1.29 -4.56 -14.95
N HIS A 84 -0.76 -5.71 -15.39
CA HIS A 84 -1.23 -7.05 -15.00
C HIS A 84 -0.12 -7.90 -14.35
N VAL A 85 -0.52 -8.73 -13.40
CA VAL A 85 0.37 -9.76 -12.86
C VAL A 85 0.68 -10.79 -13.95
N LYS A 86 1.95 -11.16 -14.09
CA LYS A 86 2.35 -12.24 -15.00
C LYS A 86 1.68 -13.56 -14.59
N GLU A 87 1.01 -14.23 -15.54
CA GLU A 87 0.24 -15.47 -15.34
C GLU A 87 1.00 -16.57 -14.57
N THR A 88 2.33 -16.64 -14.73
CA THR A 88 3.21 -17.59 -14.03
C THR A 88 3.24 -17.44 -12.51
N LYS A 89 2.71 -16.34 -11.95
CA LYS A 89 2.67 -16.08 -10.50
C LYS A 89 1.30 -16.32 -9.86
N VAL A 90 0.23 -16.48 -10.63
CA VAL A 90 -1.17 -16.51 -10.15
C VAL A 90 -1.51 -17.78 -9.36
N SER A 91 -0.66 -18.81 -9.43
CA SER A 91 -0.85 -20.10 -8.74
C SER A 91 -0.45 -20.11 -7.24
N ARG A 92 -0.07 -18.96 -6.67
CA ARG A 92 0.24 -18.85 -5.23
C ARG A 92 -0.88 -18.14 -4.49
N ASP A 93 -1.27 -18.73 -3.37
CA ASP A 93 -2.31 -18.27 -2.41
C ASP A 93 -2.06 -16.85 -1.83
N ASP A 94 -0.95 -16.19 -2.19
CA ASP A 94 -0.56 -14.85 -1.75
C ASP A 94 -0.23 -13.91 -2.93
N THR A 95 -0.90 -14.10 -4.07
CA THR A 95 -0.68 -13.23 -5.24
C THR A 95 -1.30 -11.86 -4.99
N THR A 96 -0.49 -10.81 -5.11
CA THR A 96 -0.96 -9.42 -5.11
C THR A 96 -1.26 -9.01 -6.54
N LEU A 97 -2.53 -8.75 -6.83
CA LEU A 97 -3.06 -8.40 -8.15
C LEU A 97 -2.88 -6.91 -8.45
N TRP A 98 -2.88 -6.54 -9.72
CA TRP A 98 -2.67 -5.17 -10.16
C TRP A 98 -3.94 -4.55 -10.76
N ASP A 99 -3.82 -3.32 -11.27
CA ASP A 99 -4.93 -2.52 -11.78
C ASP A 99 -5.72 -3.21 -12.90
N GLY A 100 -5.01 -3.84 -13.85
CA GLY A 100 -5.65 -4.53 -14.96
C GLY A 100 -6.42 -5.76 -14.48
N ASP A 101 -5.84 -6.51 -13.55
CA ASP A 101 -6.48 -7.69 -12.93
C ASP A 101 -7.73 -7.30 -12.13
N TRP A 102 -7.75 -6.10 -11.54
CA TRP A 102 -8.91 -5.55 -10.85
C TRP A 102 -10.06 -5.20 -11.81
N VAL A 103 -9.73 -4.56 -12.93
CA VAL A 103 -10.69 -4.15 -13.96
C VAL A 103 -11.29 -5.37 -14.66
N GLU A 104 -10.46 -6.36 -15.00
CA GLU A 104 -10.87 -7.57 -15.71
C GLU A 104 -11.55 -8.60 -14.79
N GLY A 105 -11.26 -8.58 -13.48
CA GLY A 105 -11.93 -9.41 -12.48
C GLY A 105 -11.35 -10.82 -12.36
N VAL A 106 -11.13 -11.27 -11.12
CA VAL A 106 -10.26 -12.43 -10.79
C VAL A 106 -10.94 -13.80 -10.94
N SER A 107 -12.24 -13.87 -11.20
CA SER A 107 -12.94 -15.16 -11.23
C SER A 107 -13.13 -15.65 -12.66
N PHE A 108 -12.24 -16.52 -13.16
CA PHE A 108 -12.33 -17.13 -14.49
C PHE A 108 -13.71 -17.73 -14.83
N PHE A 109 -14.43 -18.28 -13.83
CA PHE A 109 -15.75 -18.88 -14.02
C PHE A 109 -16.87 -17.82 -14.09
N LEU A 110 -16.85 -16.81 -13.22
CA LEU A 110 -17.77 -15.68 -13.33
C LEU A 110 -17.43 -14.81 -14.57
N MET A 111 -16.17 -14.75 -14.98
CA MET A 111 -15.67 -13.97 -16.11
C MET A 111 -16.29 -14.44 -17.42
N TRP A 112 -16.40 -15.75 -17.67
CA TRP A 112 -17.10 -16.25 -18.87
C TRP A 112 -18.59 -15.87 -18.86
N PHE A 113 -19.24 -15.96 -17.70
CA PHE A 113 -20.67 -15.68 -17.57
C PHE A 113 -21.00 -14.18 -17.62
N PHE A 114 -20.18 -13.32 -17.00
CA PHE A 114 -20.37 -11.87 -16.96
C PHE A 114 -19.79 -11.15 -18.18
N SER A 115 -18.76 -11.70 -18.85
CA SER A 115 -18.27 -11.22 -20.15
C SER A 115 -19.36 -11.32 -21.22
N LEU A 116 -20.15 -12.41 -21.18
CA LEU A 116 -21.33 -12.58 -22.04
C LEU A 116 -22.42 -11.51 -21.82
N LEU A 117 -22.41 -10.83 -20.67
CA LEU A 117 -23.41 -9.84 -20.25
C LEU A 117 -22.94 -8.39 -20.34
N GLY A 118 -21.70 -8.13 -20.80
CA GLY A 118 -21.17 -6.78 -21.01
C GLY A 118 -21.01 -5.93 -19.75
N ARG A 119 -20.92 -6.54 -18.56
CA ARG A 119 -20.84 -5.85 -17.27
C ARG A 119 -19.49 -6.08 -16.58
N PHE A 120 -18.43 -5.46 -17.10
CA PHE A 120 -17.10 -5.49 -16.48
C PHE A 120 -16.91 -4.35 -15.49
N LYS A 121 -17.19 -4.57 -14.21
CA LYS A 121 -16.50 -3.93 -13.07
C LYS A 121 -16.57 -4.86 -11.87
N THR A 122 -15.44 -5.19 -11.26
CA THR A 122 -15.43 -5.73 -9.89
C THR A 122 -16.09 -4.71 -8.98
N LEU A 123 -17.36 -4.94 -8.62
CA LEU A 123 -18.12 -4.05 -7.76
C LEU A 123 -17.83 -4.41 -6.30
N LEU A 124 -16.83 -3.77 -5.70
CA LEU A 124 -16.75 -3.70 -4.24
C LEU A 124 -17.77 -2.69 -3.74
N LEU A 125 -18.93 -3.19 -3.34
CA LEU A 125 -20.00 -2.39 -2.76
C LEU A 125 -19.63 -2.05 -1.32
N ILE A 126 -19.51 -0.75 -1.06
CA ILE A 126 -19.27 -0.19 0.27
C ILE A 126 -20.37 0.82 0.59
N TYR A 127 -20.63 1.02 1.89
CA TYR A 127 -21.58 2.01 2.35
C TYR A 127 -21.20 3.42 1.87
N SER A 128 -22.22 4.25 1.62
CA SER A 128 -22.05 5.63 1.14
C SER A 128 -21.16 6.47 2.06
N HIS A 129 -21.30 6.30 3.38
CA HIS A 129 -20.47 6.98 4.37
C HIS A 129 -19.01 6.55 4.30
N SER A 130 -18.73 5.23 4.30
CA SER A 130 -17.37 4.70 4.15
C SER A 130 -16.72 5.14 2.84
N LYS A 131 -17.49 5.15 1.74
CA LYS A 131 -17.03 5.65 0.44
C LYS A 131 -16.62 7.12 0.49
N ARG A 132 -17.36 7.95 1.24
CA ARG A 132 -17.03 9.36 1.42
C ARG A 132 -15.70 9.50 2.16
N ILE A 133 -15.55 8.82 3.29
CA ILE A 133 -14.32 8.85 4.10
C ILE A 133 -13.12 8.39 3.28
N ILE A 134 -13.19 7.22 2.63
CA ILE A 134 -12.08 6.69 1.83
C ILE A 134 -11.70 7.66 0.71
N ARG A 135 -12.68 8.25 0.01
CA ARG A 135 -12.42 9.21 -1.05
C ARG A 135 -11.75 10.47 -0.52
N GLU A 136 -12.21 10.98 0.61
CA GLU A 136 -11.65 12.17 1.25
C GLU A 136 -10.23 11.92 1.74
N SER A 137 -9.97 10.78 2.40
CA SER A 137 -8.62 10.34 2.79
C SER A 137 -7.68 10.25 1.60
N ILE A 138 -8.08 9.56 0.53
CA ILE A 138 -7.23 9.40 -0.67
C ILE A 138 -6.95 10.77 -1.28
N HIS A 139 -7.94 11.66 -1.34
CA HIS A 139 -7.74 13.00 -1.89
C HIS A 139 -6.74 13.81 -1.04
N ASN A 140 -6.91 13.81 0.28
CA ASN A 140 -6.03 14.52 1.20
C ASN A 140 -4.59 14.00 1.12
N ASP A 141 -4.42 12.68 1.12
CA ASP A 141 -3.10 12.03 1.07
C ASP A 141 -2.42 12.27 -0.28
N THR A 142 -3.15 12.11 -1.40
CA THR A 142 -2.57 12.33 -2.74
C THR A 142 -2.22 13.78 -3.00
N GLN A 143 -2.99 14.74 -2.46
CA GLN A 143 -2.63 16.15 -2.52
C GLN A 143 -1.34 16.43 -1.72
N PHE A 144 -1.25 15.92 -0.49
CA PHE A 144 -0.05 16.06 0.33
C PHE A 144 1.19 15.46 -0.34
N LEU A 145 1.06 14.25 -0.90
CA LEU A 145 2.16 13.58 -1.62
C LEU A 145 2.57 14.38 -2.87
N ALA A 146 1.61 14.95 -3.60
CA ALA A 146 1.88 15.81 -4.74
C ALA A 146 2.64 17.08 -4.35
N ASP A 147 2.23 17.76 -3.27
CA ASP A 147 2.91 18.96 -2.73
C ASP A 147 4.34 18.64 -2.23
N ALA A 148 4.57 17.40 -1.82
CA ALA A 148 5.89 16.88 -1.44
C ALA A 148 6.72 16.38 -2.64
N ASN A 149 6.17 16.42 -3.87
CA ASN A 149 6.76 15.85 -5.08
C ASN A 149 7.13 14.36 -4.93
N ILE A 150 6.28 13.60 -4.24
CA ILE A 150 6.39 12.15 -4.09
C ILE A 150 5.46 11.49 -5.10
N MET A 151 5.98 10.47 -5.76
CA MET A 151 5.30 9.70 -6.80
C MET A 151 5.60 8.21 -6.61
N ASP A 152 5.05 7.37 -7.49
CA ASP A 152 5.20 5.91 -7.50
C ASP A 152 4.64 5.15 -6.28
N TYR A 153 3.86 5.82 -5.43
CA TYR A 153 3.06 5.17 -4.39
C TYR A 153 1.93 4.31 -4.98
N SER A 154 1.45 3.33 -4.23
CA SER A 154 0.30 2.51 -4.60
C SER A 154 -0.77 2.54 -3.51
N LEU A 155 -2.02 2.40 -3.94
CA LEU A 155 -3.13 2.11 -3.04
C LEU A 155 -3.20 0.59 -2.86
N LEU A 156 -2.77 0.12 -1.70
CA LEU A 156 -2.89 -1.28 -1.31
C LEU A 156 -4.31 -1.54 -0.79
N VAL A 157 -4.98 -2.52 -1.38
CA VAL A 157 -6.36 -2.89 -1.07
C VAL A 157 -6.40 -4.37 -0.69
N GLY A 158 -6.91 -4.66 0.50
CA GLY A 158 -7.18 -6.01 0.97
C GLY A 158 -8.67 -6.21 1.17
N VAL A 159 -9.20 -7.30 0.63
CA VAL A 159 -10.60 -7.69 0.81
C VAL A 159 -10.63 -8.93 1.69
N ASP A 160 -11.47 -8.90 2.72
CA ASP A 160 -11.88 -10.09 3.48
C ASP A 160 -13.32 -10.44 3.07
N ASP A 161 -13.46 -11.45 2.22
CA ASP A 161 -14.78 -11.90 1.75
C ASP A 161 -15.59 -12.64 2.81
N GLU A 162 -14.98 -13.14 3.89
CA GLU A 162 -15.68 -13.81 4.99
C GLU A 162 -16.31 -12.79 5.94
N ARG A 163 -15.52 -11.80 6.36
CA ARG A 163 -15.96 -10.72 7.26
C ARG A 163 -16.65 -9.56 6.55
N LYS A 164 -16.55 -9.51 5.22
CA LYS A 164 -17.02 -8.37 4.38
C LYS A 164 -16.34 -7.06 4.76
N GLU A 165 -15.05 -7.14 5.06
CA GLU A 165 -14.23 -5.99 5.43
C GLU A 165 -13.32 -5.58 4.26
N LEU A 166 -13.09 -4.26 4.16
CA LEU A 166 -12.20 -3.66 3.16
C LEU A 166 -11.11 -2.90 3.90
N ILE A 167 -9.87 -3.28 3.67
CA ILE A 167 -8.68 -2.63 4.22
C ILE A 167 -7.99 -1.89 3.09
N VAL A 168 -7.70 -0.60 3.31
CA VAL A 168 -7.12 0.29 2.29
C VAL A 168 -6.01 1.10 2.92
N GLY A 169 -4.89 1.24 2.20
CA GLY A 169 -3.81 2.15 2.60
C GLY A 169 -2.91 2.55 1.44
N ILE A 170 -2.35 3.76 1.51
CA ILE A 170 -1.33 4.22 0.55
C ILE A 170 0.04 3.85 1.09
N VAL A 171 0.86 3.18 0.26
CA VAL A 171 2.21 2.70 0.55
C VAL A 171 3.23 3.13 -0.49
#